data_AF-A0A2J6RIY4-F1
#
_entry.id   AF-A0A2J6RIY4-F1
#
_cell.length_a   1.000
_cell.length_b   1.000
_cell.length_c   1.000
_cell.angle_alpha   90.00
_cell.angle_beta   90.00
_cell.angle_gamma   90.00
#
_symmetry.space_group_name_H-M   'P 1'
#
loop_
_entity.id
_entity.type
_entity.pdbx_description
1 polymer ?
#
loop_
_entity_poly.entity_id
_entity_poly.type
_entity_poly.pdbx_seq_one_letter_code
_entity_poly.pdbx_strand_id
1 'polypeptide(L)'
;MAQPPLTPSGSEVSKVESDVSQTISLADSIVTLVREPVVLLYGNYTKAQELKRNLGPWHGQAIDSHGQCRIPVLRLKEFEDYLVKTDGVLSPQVTQSDLLSSSTQSPSQKENNRKSWGLPWPSPKTSPRPENTPAAKACWAHLLLALGIRPDMGIVGWRPSSDGFISTQNGGIEMEVDGSVLCHIMNLYGLSLDLDRWVRTAPEQIPRYTNQKLCKFKYGSLSWEKINGQIHAHFEPGLEKELNAEKLPFATLIDHLEANTLVATYFTALMHGVSDPSLQLADPRAPLKSRIDKLLVCLFNLEFGDYTPCIISYKWFEEAARVKRRVLAQGGNDHSFFKDICERIEQRFSRKSECHRLNMAREVRDRFMLDEETFTVWAPANSARSSDSGENTASDLVWETLDSYEGQWDGTWKRDLYDMREDVMKIFCTSNKIVLRRNTWLLQFTSGCPLWHERVLLGAPTLC
;
A
#
# COMPACT_ATOMS: atom_id res chain seq x y z
N MET A 1 -27.52 -92.98 -52.11
CA MET A 1 -26.72 -91.76 -52.00
C MET A 1 -27.47 -90.77 -51.11
N ALA A 2 -26.96 -90.54 -49.91
CA ALA A 2 -27.26 -89.38 -49.06
C ALA A 2 -26.10 -89.28 -48.05
N GLN A 3 -25.29 -88.23 -48.15
CA GLN A 3 -24.23 -87.93 -47.18
C GLN A 3 -24.85 -87.31 -45.92
N PRO A 4 -24.43 -87.70 -44.70
CA PRO A 4 -24.70 -86.91 -43.51
C PRO A 4 -23.79 -85.66 -43.47
N PRO A 5 -24.21 -84.57 -42.82
CA PRO A 5 -23.47 -83.32 -42.82
C PRO A 5 -22.18 -83.42 -42.00
N LEU A 6 -21.10 -82.85 -42.53
CA LEU A 6 -19.86 -82.60 -41.81
C LEU A 6 -20.13 -81.56 -40.71
N THR A 7 -20.10 -81.98 -39.45
CA THR A 7 -19.88 -81.08 -38.32
C THR A 7 -18.49 -80.45 -38.43
N PRO A 8 -18.34 -79.12 -38.48
CA PRO A 8 -17.03 -78.50 -38.38
C PRO A 8 -16.48 -78.74 -36.97
N SER A 9 -15.29 -79.35 -36.89
CA SER A 9 -14.52 -79.52 -35.66
C SER A 9 -14.03 -78.16 -35.17
N GLY A 10 -14.89 -77.40 -34.51
CA GLY A 10 -14.55 -76.16 -33.80
C GLY A 10 -14.15 -76.44 -32.36
N SER A 11 -13.12 -77.26 -32.11
CA SER A 11 -12.83 -77.72 -30.74
C SER A 11 -11.44 -77.41 -30.17
N GLU A 12 -10.49 -76.91 -30.95
CA GLU A 12 -9.18 -76.49 -30.42
C GLU A 12 -8.92 -74.99 -30.60
N VAL A 13 -9.16 -74.43 -31.79
CA VAL A 13 -8.92 -72.99 -32.04
C VAL A 13 -9.82 -72.11 -31.18
N SER A 14 -11.11 -72.42 -31.08
CA SER A 14 -12.06 -71.67 -30.22
C SER A 14 -11.75 -71.80 -28.72
N LYS A 15 -11.09 -72.89 -28.31
CA LYS A 15 -10.66 -73.08 -26.92
C LYS A 15 -9.43 -72.23 -26.62
N VAL A 16 -8.46 -72.20 -27.54
CA VAL A 16 -7.28 -71.32 -27.45
C VAL A 16 -7.69 -69.85 -27.45
N GLU A 17 -8.63 -69.44 -28.31
CA GLU A 17 -9.15 -68.07 -28.34
C GLU A 17 -9.88 -67.69 -27.03
N SER A 18 -10.65 -68.63 -26.45
CA SER A 18 -11.29 -68.44 -25.15
C SER A 18 -10.27 -68.31 -24.02
N ASP A 19 -9.26 -69.18 -23.98
CA ASP A 19 -8.22 -69.19 -22.94
C ASP A 19 -7.36 -67.91 -23.01
N VAL A 20 -7.04 -67.44 -24.23
CA VAL A 20 -6.36 -66.16 -24.46
C VAL A 20 -7.24 -64.99 -24.00
N SER A 21 -8.53 -64.99 -24.34
CA SER A 21 -9.46 -63.93 -23.92
C SER A 21 -9.65 -63.87 -22.41
N GLN A 22 -9.74 -65.02 -21.74
CA GLN A 22 -9.81 -65.11 -20.27
C GLN A 22 -8.51 -64.64 -19.61
N THR A 23 -7.36 -64.99 -20.19
CA THR A 23 -6.05 -64.56 -19.67
C THR A 23 -5.87 -63.05 -19.81
N ILE A 24 -6.27 -62.47 -20.94
CA ILE A 24 -6.24 -61.01 -21.16
C ILE A 24 -7.20 -60.31 -20.18
N SER A 25 -8.42 -60.82 -20.02
CA SER A 25 -9.39 -60.25 -19.08
C SER A 25 -8.94 -60.33 -17.62
N LEU A 26 -8.26 -61.42 -17.23
CA LEU A 26 -7.66 -61.56 -15.90
C LEU A 26 -6.49 -60.60 -15.71
N ALA A 27 -5.63 -60.44 -16.71
CA ALA A 27 -4.51 -59.50 -16.68
C ALA A 27 -5.00 -58.05 -16.56
N ASP A 28 -6.03 -57.66 -17.34
CA ASP A 28 -6.66 -56.34 -17.24
C ASP A 28 -7.30 -56.15 -15.86
N SER A 29 -7.97 -57.18 -15.32
CA SER A 29 -8.55 -57.13 -13.97
C SER A 29 -7.48 -56.95 -12.89
N ILE A 30 -6.31 -57.61 -13.01
CA ILE A 30 -5.19 -57.44 -12.08
C ILE A 30 -4.57 -56.05 -12.21
N VAL A 31 -4.44 -55.53 -13.43
CA VAL A 31 -3.96 -54.16 -13.67
C VAL A 31 -4.91 -53.15 -13.02
N THR A 32 -6.21 -53.25 -13.24
CA THR A 32 -7.18 -52.34 -12.62
C THR A 32 -7.25 -52.51 -11.09
N LEU A 33 -7.17 -53.74 -10.57
CA LEU A 33 -7.35 -54.00 -9.14
C LEU A 33 -6.09 -53.71 -8.30
N VAL A 34 -4.90 -53.77 -8.90
CA VAL A 34 -3.62 -53.57 -8.19
C VAL A 34 -2.90 -52.31 -8.66
N ARG A 35 -2.74 -52.11 -9.97
CA ARG A 35 -1.94 -50.99 -10.50
C ARG A 35 -2.62 -49.65 -10.24
N GLU A 36 -3.92 -49.53 -10.50
CA GLU A 36 -4.62 -48.25 -10.31
C GLU A 36 -4.63 -47.79 -8.85
N PRO A 37 -5.00 -48.63 -7.85
CA PRO A 37 -4.92 -48.22 -6.45
C PRO A 37 -3.50 -47.91 -5.99
N VAL A 38 -2.49 -48.67 -6.44
CA VAL A 38 -1.08 -48.41 -6.09
C VAL A 38 -0.57 -47.11 -6.71
N VAL A 39 -0.93 -46.82 -7.97
CA VAL A 39 -0.60 -45.54 -8.62
C VAL A 39 -1.30 -44.37 -7.93
N LEU A 40 -2.56 -44.52 -7.52
CA LEU A 40 -3.28 -43.52 -6.74
C LEU A 40 -2.65 -43.31 -5.36
N LEU A 41 -2.31 -44.37 -4.64
CA LEU A 41 -1.65 -44.31 -3.34
C LEU A 41 -0.26 -43.67 -3.44
N TYR A 42 0.54 -44.08 -4.42
CA TYR A 42 1.85 -43.51 -4.67
C TYR A 42 1.74 -42.03 -5.07
N GLY A 43 0.79 -41.69 -5.93
CA GLY A 43 0.49 -40.31 -6.32
C GLY A 43 0.02 -39.44 -5.16
N ASN A 44 -0.78 -39.99 -4.25
CA ASN A 44 -1.21 -39.28 -3.03
C ASN A 44 -0.05 -39.11 -2.05
N TYR A 45 0.80 -40.14 -1.91
CA TYR A 45 1.99 -40.07 -1.07
C TYR A 45 2.98 -39.01 -1.58
N THR A 46 3.28 -38.99 -2.88
CA THR A 46 4.19 -37.99 -3.46
C THR A 46 3.64 -36.58 -3.32
N LYS A 47 2.33 -36.37 -3.58
CA LYS A 47 1.65 -35.08 -3.34
C LYS A 47 1.72 -34.64 -1.87
N ALA A 48 1.50 -35.56 -0.92
CA ALA A 48 1.59 -35.27 0.50
C ALA A 48 3.03 -34.90 0.93
N GLN A 49 4.04 -35.61 0.42
CA GLN A 49 5.45 -35.28 0.69
C GLN A 49 5.85 -33.93 0.08
N GLU A 50 5.38 -33.64 -1.13
CA GLU A 50 5.59 -32.36 -1.78
C GLU A 50 4.94 -31.22 -1.00
N LEU A 51 3.68 -31.38 -0.58
CA LEU A 51 2.98 -30.42 0.27
C LEU A 51 3.72 -30.18 1.59
N LYS A 52 4.18 -31.25 2.25
CA LYS A 52 4.99 -31.17 3.47
C LYS A 52 6.27 -30.37 3.26
N ARG A 53 6.99 -30.64 2.18
CA ARG A 53 8.21 -29.91 1.81
C ARG A 53 7.91 -28.43 1.51
N ASN A 54 6.79 -28.15 0.85
CA ASN A 54 6.45 -26.80 0.41
C ASN A 54 5.92 -25.91 1.53
N LEU A 55 5.20 -26.48 2.51
CA LEU A 55 4.65 -25.75 3.65
C LEU A 55 5.62 -25.66 4.83
N GLY A 56 6.62 -26.55 4.89
CA GLY A 56 7.63 -26.54 5.95
C GLY A 56 7.00 -26.53 7.35
N PRO A 57 7.31 -25.55 8.22
CA PRO A 57 6.75 -25.44 9.57
C PRO A 57 5.21 -25.32 9.62
N TRP A 58 4.60 -24.82 8.54
CA TRP A 58 3.15 -24.62 8.47
C TRP A 58 2.36 -25.91 8.17
N HIS A 59 3.04 -26.99 7.76
CA HIS A 59 2.40 -28.26 7.39
C HIS A 59 1.51 -28.82 8.50
N GLY A 60 1.96 -28.77 9.76
CA GLY A 60 1.23 -29.33 10.89
C GLY A 60 -0.11 -28.65 11.18
N GLN A 61 -0.29 -27.39 10.73
CA GLN A 61 -1.54 -26.64 10.89
C GLN A 61 -2.40 -26.66 9.63
N ALA A 62 -1.76 -26.83 8.48
CA ALA A 62 -2.43 -26.90 7.19
C ALA A 62 -3.23 -28.18 6.98
N ILE A 63 -2.96 -29.24 7.76
CA ILE A 63 -3.67 -30.51 7.66
C ILE A 63 -4.48 -30.71 8.94
N ASP A 64 -5.78 -30.98 8.80
CA ASP A 64 -6.66 -31.28 9.93
C ASP A 64 -6.53 -32.74 10.42
N SER A 65 -7.30 -33.08 11.45
CA SER A 65 -7.34 -34.44 12.02
C SER A 65 -7.81 -35.52 11.03
N HIS A 66 -8.44 -35.14 9.92
CA HIS A 66 -8.94 -36.03 8.87
C HIS A 66 -7.99 -36.11 7.67
N GLY A 67 -6.81 -35.48 7.74
CA GLY A 67 -5.89 -35.42 6.62
C GLY A 67 -6.32 -34.45 5.52
N GLN A 68 -7.33 -33.61 5.75
CA GLN A 68 -7.78 -32.63 4.78
C GLN A 68 -6.98 -31.34 4.89
N CYS A 69 -6.72 -30.75 3.73
CA CYS A 69 -6.01 -29.49 3.64
C CYS A 69 -6.92 -28.31 4.02
N ARG A 70 -6.39 -27.40 4.83
CA ARG A 70 -7.02 -26.14 5.24
C ARG A 70 -6.39 -24.97 4.49
N ILE A 71 -7.17 -23.93 4.26
CA ILE A 71 -6.71 -22.70 3.62
C ILE A 71 -6.27 -21.74 4.73
N PRO A 72 -5.02 -21.24 4.71
CA PRO A 72 -4.57 -20.22 5.64
C PRO A 72 -5.28 -18.89 5.34
N VAL A 73 -5.69 -18.18 6.39
CA VAL A 73 -6.42 -16.93 6.29
C VAL A 73 -5.79 -15.90 7.22
N LEU A 74 -5.34 -14.79 6.65
CA LEU A 74 -4.83 -13.64 7.39
C LEU A 74 -5.85 -12.51 7.38
N ARG A 75 -6.44 -12.27 8.55
CA ARG A 75 -7.52 -11.31 8.77
C ARG A 75 -7.00 -9.99 9.34
N LEU A 76 -7.75 -8.92 9.10
CA LEU A 76 -7.37 -7.58 9.54
C LEU A 76 -7.15 -7.48 11.05
N LYS A 77 -8.12 -7.95 11.86
CA LYS A 77 -8.10 -7.76 13.31
C LYS A 77 -6.90 -8.46 13.95
N GLU A 78 -6.67 -9.72 13.59
CA GLU A 78 -5.56 -10.53 14.08
C GLU A 78 -4.21 -9.91 13.68
N PHE A 79 -4.13 -9.29 12.50
CA PHE A 79 -2.93 -8.58 12.07
C PHE A 79 -2.73 -7.23 12.78
N GLU A 80 -3.80 -6.46 13.04
CA GLU A 80 -3.71 -5.23 13.84
C GLU A 80 -3.29 -5.53 15.29
N ASP A 81 -3.87 -6.56 15.90
CA ASP A 81 -3.48 -7.04 17.23
C ASP A 81 -2.00 -7.47 17.26
N TYR A 82 -1.53 -8.13 16.19
CA TYR A 82 -0.12 -8.45 15.99
C TYR A 82 0.75 -7.19 15.96
N LEU A 83 0.42 -6.20 15.12
CA LEU A 83 1.17 -4.95 15.02
C LEU A 83 1.25 -4.22 16.35
N VAL A 84 0.14 -4.13 17.10
CA VAL A 84 0.13 -3.51 18.43
C VAL A 84 1.05 -4.26 19.39
N LYS A 85 1.07 -5.60 19.34
CA LYS A 85 1.89 -6.43 20.22
C LYS A 85 3.38 -6.42 19.87
N THR A 86 3.75 -6.39 18.60
CA THR A 86 5.17 -6.48 18.20
C THR A 86 5.81 -5.12 17.98
N ASP A 87 5.08 -4.22 17.34
CA ASP A 87 5.59 -2.92 16.89
C ASP A 87 5.09 -1.78 17.80
N GLY A 88 4.15 -2.07 18.72
CA GLY A 88 3.65 -1.14 19.73
C GLY A 88 4.23 -1.33 21.14
N VAL A 89 5.03 -2.37 21.39
CA VAL A 89 5.53 -2.70 22.75
C VAL A 89 6.91 -2.11 23.04
N LEU A 90 6.99 -1.44 24.19
CA LEU A 90 8.18 -0.90 24.83
C LEU A 90 9.20 -2.01 25.11
N SER A 91 10.40 -1.93 24.54
CA SER A 91 11.56 -2.45 25.25
C SER A 91 12.08 -1.34 26.16
N PRO A 92 11.97 -1.46 27.50
CA PRO A 92 12.61 -0.50 28.39
C PRO A 92 14.08 -0.47 28.03
N GLN A 93 14.57 0.72 27.65
CA GLN A 93 15.99 0.92 27.46
C GLN A 93 16.66 0.49 28.76
N VAL A 94 17.49 -0.55 28.70
CA VAL A 94 18.40 -0.88 29.79
C VAL A 94 19.28 0.35 29.94
N THR A 95 18.96 1.16 30.94
CA THR A 95 19.77 2.27 31.36
C THR A 95 21.10 1.65 31.76
N GLN A 96 22.15 1.85 30.95
CA GLN A 96 23.53 1.54 31.34
C GLN A 96 23.96 2.51 32.44
N SER A 97 23.30 2.46 33.60
CA SER A 97 23.67 3.22 34.79
C SER A 97 24.44 2.39 35.82
N ASP A 98 24.83 1.15 35.51
CA ASP A 98 25.53 0.25 36.45
C ASP A 98 26.95 -0.17 36.03
N LEU A 99 27.62 0.53 35.10
CA LEU A 99 28.99 0.18 34.70
C LEU A 99 30.04 1.29 34.71
N LEU A 100 29.81 2.40 35.42
CA LEU A 100 30.87 3.40 35.66
C LEU A 100 30.81 3.98 37.08
N SER A 101 31.08 3.14 38.08
CA SER A 101 31.51 3.58 39.40
C SER A 101 32.94 3.13 39.68
N SER A 102 33.91 3.73 38.99
CA SER A 102 35.28 3.92 39.50
C SER A 102 36.13 4.74 38.53
N SER A 103 36.32 6.03 38.80
CA SER A 103 37.65 6.57 39.09
C SER A 103 37.68 8.10 38.97
N THR A 104 38.35 8.66 39.94
CA THR A 104 38.54 10.06 40.28
C THR A 104 39.62 10.70 39.40
N GLN A 105 39.38 11.91 38.88
CA GLN A 105 40.20 13.13 39.07
C GLN A 105 39.96 14.19 37.97
N SER A 106 40.18 15.45 38.38
CA SER A 106 39.61 16.71 37.88
C SER A 106 40.54 17.45 36.87
N PRO A 107 40.49 18.78 36.69
CA PRO A 107 39.80 19.44 35.58
C PRO A 107 40.72 20.35 34.72
N SER A 108 40.33 20.62 33.47
CA SER A 108 40.43 21.91 32.76
C SER A 108 40.54 21.72 31.25
N GLN A 109 39.53 22.14 30.50
CA GLN A 109 39.68 23.14 29.44
C GLN A 109 38.33 23.44 28.79
N LYS A 110 38.13 24.73 28.57
CA LYS A 110 36.93 25.37 28.02
C LYS A 110 36.85 25.23 26.50
N GLU A 111 35.61 25.29 26.04
CA GLU A 111 35.14 25.86 24.76
C GLU A 111 35.40 25.08 23.46
N ASN A 112 34.35 24.43 22.94
CA ASN A 112 33.58 25.05 21.86
C ASN A 112 32.19 24.43 21.67
N ASN A 113 31.18 25.29 21.72
CA ASN A 113 29.76 25.01 21.49
C ASN A 113 29.51 24.61 20.04
N ARG A 114 29.44 23.30 19.78
CA ARG A 114 28.47 22.73 18.85
C ARG A 114 27.44 22.01 19.70
N LYS A 115 26.21 22.52 19.73
CA LYS A 115 25.05 21.76 20.20
C LYS A 115 24.82 20.60 19.21
N SER A 116 25.63 19.54 19.32
CA SER A 116 25.31 18.23 18.77
C SER A 116 24.23 17.63 19.64
N TRP A 117 22.99 17.68 19.17
CA TRP A 117 21.93 16.89 19.77
C TRP A 117 22.19 15.42 19.48
N GLY A 118 22.34 14.63 20.54
CA GLY A 118 22.08 13.18 20.52
C GLY A 118 23.31 12.29 20.33
N LEU A 119 23.75 11.69 21.44
CA LEU A 119 24.42 10.39 21.48
C LEU A 119 23.64 9.35 20.64
N PRO A 120 24.29 8.28 20.12
CA PRO A 120 23.58 7.22 19.43
C PRO A 120 22.55 6.61 20.39
N TRP A 121 21.25 6.77 20.06
CA TRP A 121 20.18 6.13 20.80
C TRP A 121 20.36 4.62 20.69
N PRO A 122 20.29 3.84 21.79
CA PRO A 122 20.30 2.39 21.69
C PRO A 122 19.02 1.98 20.94
N SER A 123 19.21 1.22 19.87
CA SER A 123 18.16 0.71 19.01
C SER A 123 17.05 0.04 19.85
N PRO A 124 15.76 0.31 19.57
CA PRO A 124 14.68 -0.44 20.19
C PRO A 124 14.91 -1.93 19.93
N LYS A 125 14.83 -2.77 20.96
CA LYS A 125 14.74 -4.22 20.75
C LYS A 125 13.39 -4.50 20.09
N THR A 126 13.47 -4.63 18.80
CA THR A 126 12.43 -4.90 17.81
C THR A 126 12.15 -6.41 17.72
N SER A 127 11.09 -6.71 16.99
CA SER A 127 10.47 -7.99 16.72
C SER A 127 11.41 -9.21 16.66
N PRO A 128 10.93 -10.39 17.12
CA PRO A 128 11.76 -11.58 17.31
C PRO A 128 12.53 -11.97 16.04
N ARG A 129 13.84 -12.12 16.20
CA ARG A 129 14.75 -12.61 15.16
C ARG A 129 14.29 -13.99 14.69
N PRO A 130 14.24 -14.27 13.37
CA PRO A 130 13.94 -15.61 12.89
C PRO A 130 14.98 -16.63 13.36
N GLU A 131 14.56 -17.68 14.07
CA GLU A 131 15.37 -18.89 14.21
C GLU A 131 15.55 -19.55 12.83
N ASN A 132 16.78 -20.01 12.54
CA ASN A 132 17.22 -20.57 11.26
C ASN A 132 16.48 -21.88 10.89
N THR A 133 15.19 -21.77 10.57
CA THR A 133 14.37 -22.87 10.08
C THR A 133 14.31 -22.74 8.56
N PRO A 134 14.53 -23.82 7.78
CA PRO A 134 14.45 -23.74 6.33
C PRO A 134 13.09 -23.17 5.90
N ALA A 135 13.13 -22.11 5.10
CA ALA A 135 11.93 -21.42 4.65
C ALA A 135 11.04 -22.38 3.84
N ALA A 136 9.74 -22.38 4.17
CA ALA A 136 8.72 -23.04 3.36
C ALA A 136 8.75 -22.46 1.93
N LYS A 137 8.56 -23.29 0.89
CA LYS A 137 8.62 -22.82 -0.51
C LYS A 137 7.44 -21.96 -0.94
N ALA A 138 6.35 -21.96 -0.18
CA ALA A 138 5.19 -21.12 -0.47
C ALA A 138 5.52 -19.62 -0.36
N CYS A 139 5.09 -18.79 -1.31
CA CYS A 139 5.43 -17.36 -1.32
C CYS A 139 4.85 -16.60 -0.12
N TRP A 140 3.60 -16.89 0.28
CA TRP A 140 3.01 -16.30 1.49
C TRP A 140 3.79 -16.68 2.75
N ALA A 141 4.38 -17.88 2.80
CA ALA A 141 5.15 -18.32 3.96
C ALA A 141 6.47 -17.54 4.08
N HIS A 142 7.10 -17.16 2.96
CA HIS A 142 8.24 -16.24 2.96
C HIS A 142 7.84 -14.83 3.41
N LEU A 143 6.67 -14.34 2.98
CA LEU A 143 6.16 -13.04 3.43
C LEU A 143 5.94 -13.05 4.95
N LEU A 144 5.25 -14.06 5.47
CA LEU A 144 5.02 -14.24 6.92
C LEU A 144 6.33 -14.42 7.68
N LEU A 145 7.25 -15.24 7.15
CA LEU A 145 8.58 -15.46 7.72
C LEU A 145 9.29 -14.13 7.93
N ALA A 146 9.37 -13.35 6.84
CA ALA A 146 9.94 -12.03 6.86
C ALA A 146 9.22 -11.18 7.92
N LEU A 147 7.88 -11.17 7.95
CA LEU A 147 7.10 -10.36 8.90
C LEU A 147 7.30 -10.73 10.36
N GLY A 148 8.06 -11.79 10.66
CA GLY A 148 8.24 -12.30 12.02
C GLY A 148 7.07 -13.18 12.47
N ILE A 149 6.11 -13.48 11.58
CA ILE A 149 4.93 -14.29 11.89
C ILE A 149 5.30 -15.77 11.78
N ARG A 150 4.98 -16.54 12.81
CA ARG A 150 5.25 -17.98 12.94
C ARG A 150 3.96 -18.76 13.19
N PRO A 151 3.94 -20.07 12.89
CA PRO A 151 2.75 -20.89 13.06
C PRO A 151 2.14 -20.82 14.47
N ASP A 152 2.96 -20.85 15.50
CA ASP A 152 2.58 -20.89 16.91
C ASP A 152 2.02 -19.56 17.47
N MET A 153 2.08 -18.48 16.69
CA MET A 153 1.66 -17.16 17.14
C MET A 153 0.14 -16.94 17.10
N GLY A 154 -0.61 -17.83 16.44
CA GLY A 154 -2.07 -17.74 16.36
C GLY A 154 -2.60 -16.57 15.52
N ILE A 155 -1.75 -15.94 14.69
CA ILE A 155 -2.13 -14.80 13.84
C ILE A 155 -2.81 -15.28 12.55
N VAL A 156 -2.38 -16.42 12.01
CA VAL A 156 -2.96 -17.01 10.79
C VAL A 156 -4.08 -17.97 11.20
N GLY A 157 -5.29 -17.66 10.77
CA GLY A 157 -6.45 -18.54 10.88
C GLY A 157 -6.45 -19.63 9.80
N TRP A 158 -7.31 -20.63 9.98
CA TRP A 158 -7.42 -21.76 9.05
C TRP A 158 -8.89 -22.10 8.80
N ARG A 159 -9.31 -22.09 7.53
CA ARG A 159 -10.67 -22.50 7.13
C ARG A 159 -10.66 -23.79 6.32
N PRO A 160 -11.75 -24.58 6.35
CA PRO A 160 -11.91 -25.71 5.44
C PRO A 160 -11.90 -25.27 3.97
N SER A 161 -11.36 -26.12 3.10
CA SER A 161 -11.33 -25.96 1.64
C SER A 161 -12.66 -26.43 1.03
N SER A 162 -13.78 -25.80 1.44
CA SER A 162 -15.14 -26.15 0.95
C SER A 162 -15.32 -25.92 -0.56
N ASP A 163 -14.51 -25.03 -1.13
CA ASP A 163 -14.64 -24.56 -2.51
C ASP A 163 -13.62 -25.24 -3.45
N GLY A 164 -12.89 -26.25 -2.94
CA GLY A 164 -11.80 -26.93 -3.62
C GLY A 164 -10.41 -26.43 -3.22
N PHE A 165 -9.40 -27.27 -3.47
CA PHE A 165 -7.99 -26.97 -3.22
C PHE A 165 -7.49 -25.99 -4.29
N ILE A 166 -7.15 -24.76 -3.93
CA ILE A 166 -6.49 -23.84 -4.86
C ILE A 166 -5.00 -24.19 -4.86
N SER A 167 -4.63 -25.15 -5.72
CA SER A 167 -3.25 -25.55 -5.93
C SER A 167 -2.50 -24.40 -6.59
N THR A 168 -1.43 -23.95 -5.97
CA THR A 168 -0.45 -23.12 -6.68
C THR A 168 0.30 -24.01 -7.68
N GLN A 169 0.81 -23.43 -8.77
CA GLN A 169 1.62 -24.17 -9.77
C GLN A 169 2.88 -24.83 -9.16
N ASN A 170 3.29 -24.40 -7.96
CA ASN A 170 4.43 -24.94 -7.23
C ASN A 170 4.05 -26.03 -6.20
N GLY A 171 2.81 -26.54 -6.22
CA GLY A 171 2.33 -27.57 -5.30
C GLY A 171 2.11 -27.07 -3.87
N GLY A 172 1.85 -25.78 -3.69
CA GLY A 172 1.48 -25.16 -2.42
C GLY A 172 0.00 -24.82 -2.33
N ILE A 173 -0.42 -24.31 -1.17
CA ILE A 173 -1.77 -23.79 -0.91
C ILE A 173 -1.73 -22.28 -1.06
N GLU A 174 -2.77 -21.65 -1.60
CA GLU A 174 -2.93 -20.20 -1.54
C GLU A 174 -3.37 -19.72 -0.15
N MET A 175 -2.93 -18.53 0.24
CA MET A 175 -3.39 -17.86 1.45
C MET A 175 -4.41 -16.80 1.10
N GLU A 176 -5.50 -16.75 1.86
CA GLU A 176 -6.45 -15.66 1.78
C GLU A 176 -6.05 -14.54 2.70
N VAL A 177 -6.05 -13.33 2.18
CA VAL A 177 -5.64 -12.14 2.92
C VAL A 177 -6.70 -11.07 2.73
N ASP A 178 -7.15 -10.45 3.82
CA ASP A 178 -7.94 -9.23 3.72
C ASP A 178 -7.05 -8.15 3.09
N GLY A 179 -7.50 -7.49 2.02
CA GLY A 179 -6.65 -6.56 1.28
C GLY A 179 -6.15 -5.37 2.10
N SER A 180 -6.89 -4.97 3.15
CA SER A 180 -6.44 -4.04 4.18
C SER A 180 -5.14 -4.47 4.88
N VAL A 181 -4.94 -5.77 5.12
CA VAL A 181 -3.69 -6.31 5.68
C VAL A 181 -2.52 -6.05 4.75
N LEU A 182 -2.69 -6.29 3.45
CA LEU A 182 -1.64 -5.96 2.47
C LEU A 182 -1.39 -4.45 2.42
N CYS A 183 -2.44 -3.63 2.51
CA CYS A 183 -2.28 -2.17 2.61
C CYS A 183 -1.47 -1.75 3.84
N HIS A 184 -1.68 -2.38 5.01
CA HIS A 184 -0.84 -2.14 6.20
C HIS A 184 0.62 -2.52 5.96
N ILE A 185 0.87 -3.72 5.44
CA ILE A 185 2.22 -4.20 5.14
C ILE A 185 2.95 -3.24 4.18
N MET A 186 2.27 -2.81 3.11
CA MET A 186 2.84 -1.89 2.12
C MET A 186 3.11 -0.50 2.70
N ASN A 187 2.21 0.03 3.52
CA ASN A 187 2.40 1.33 4.16
C ASN A 187 3.56 1.34 5.17
N LEU A 188 3.68 0.26 5.96
CA LEU A 188 4.65 0.18 7.06
C LEU A 188 6.04 -0.22 6.58
N TYR A 189 6.13 -1.23 5.71
CA TYR A 189 7.41 -1.86 5.37
C TYR A 189 7.80 -1.66 3.91
N GLY A 190 6.89 -1.14 3.08
CA GLY A 190 7.21 -0.83 1.70
C GLY A 190 8.39 0.13 1.64
N LEU A 191 9.25 -0.07 0.67
CA LEU A 191 10.19 0.93 0.17
C LEU A 191 9.39 2.01 -0.58
N SER A 192 8.38 2.58 0.07
CA SER A 192 7.65 3.73 -0.42
C SER A 192 8.62 4.90 -0.46
N LEU A 193 8.58 5.64 -1.59
CA LEU A 193 9.21 6.94 -1.85
C LEU A 193 10.34 7.29 -0.88
N ASP A 194 11.50 6.66 -1.05
CA ASP A 194 12.73 7.17 -0.46
C ASP A 194 12.89 8.62 -0.96
N LEU A 195 12.47 9.62 -0.17
CA LEU A 195 12.47 11.02 -0.59
C LEU A 195 13.86 11.39 -1.12
N ASP A 196 14.94 10.85 -0.55
CA ASP A 196 16.31 11.13 -0.99
C ASP A 196 16.64 10.63 -2.40
N ARG A 197 15.89 9.65 -2.92
CA ARG A 197 15.97 9.17 -4.31
C ARG A 197 15.21 10.08 -5.27
N TRP A 198 14.09 10.67 -4.83
CA TRP A 198 13.26 11.60 -5.60
C TRP A 198 13.79 13.04 -5.60
N VAL A 199 14.49 13.43 -4.53
CA VAL A 199 15.24 14.70 -4.37
C VAL A 199 16.31 14.88 -5.46
N ARG A 200 16.69 13.83 -6.21
CA ARG A 200 17.75 13.87 -7.22
C ARG A 200 17.26 13.76 -8.67
N THR A 201 15.96 13.52 -8.87
CA THR A 201 15.33 13.45 -10.20
C THR A 201 14.42 14.66 -10.42
N ALA A 202 14.07 14.91 -11.69
CA ALA A 202 13.12 15.96 -12.04
C ALA A 202 11.82 15.83 -11.21
N PRO A 203 11.04 16.90 -11.04
CA PRO A 203 9.79 16.84 -10.29
C PRO A 203 8.78 15.93 -10.99
N GLU A 204 8.83 14.66 -10.62
CA GLU A 204 7.91 13.64 -11.07
C GLU A 204 6.75 13.56 -10.07
N GLN A 205 5.53 13.45 -10.59
CA GLN A 205 4.34 13.26 -9.77
C GLN A 205 4.46 11.95 -9.00
N ILE A 206 4.16 11.97 -7.69
CA ILE A 206 4.08 10.74 -6.90
C ILE A 206 3.09 9.78 -7.59
N PRO A 207 3.49 8.54 -7.94
CA PRO A 207 2.60 7.59 -8.59
C PRO A 207 1.41 7.31 -7.68
N ARG A 208 0.19 7.58 -8.17
CA ARG A 208 -1.04 7.23 -7.45
C ARG A 208 -1.09 5.73 -7.18
N TYR A 209 -1.57 5.35 -5.99
CA TYR A 209 -1.76 3.95 -5.62
C TYR A 209 -2.65 3.20 -6.61
N THR A 210 -3.54 3.90 -7.32
CA THR A 210 -4.42 3.32 -8.37
C THR A 210 -3.64 2.68 -9.52
N ASN A 211 -2.40 3.13 -9.76
CA ASN A 211 -1.57 2.67 -10.88
C ASN A 211 -0.46 1.71 -10.42
N GLN A 212 -0.27 1.56 -9.11
CA GLN A 212 0.73 0.64 -8.57
C GLN A 212 0.18 -0.78 -8.58
N LYS A 213 0.94 -1.69 -9.17
CA LYS A 213 0.71 -3.15 -9.14
C LYS A 213 1.88 -3.92 -8.53
N LEU A 214 2.84 -3.19 -7.97
CA LEU A 214 4.08 -3.70 -7.42
C LEU A 214 4.51 -2.81 -6.25
N CYS A 215 4.77 -3.42 -5.11
CA CYS A 215 5.40 -2.81 -3.95
C CYS A 215 6.72 -3.54 -3.66
N LYS A 216 7.81 -2.79 -3.50
CA LYS A 216 9.12 -3.35 -3.15
C LYS A 216 9.38 -3.21 -1.66
N PHE A 217 10.06 -4.19 -1.09
CA PHE A 217 10.49 -4.22 0.30
C PHE A 217 12.01 -4.45 0.35
N LYS A 218 12.63 -4.26 1.52
CA LYS A 218 14.03 -4.69 1.73
C LYS A 218 14.23 -6.21 1.62
N TYR A 219 13.14 -6.98 1.69
CA TYR A 219 13.14 -8.43 1.81
C TYR A 219 12.39 -9.14 0.66
N GLY A 220 12.05 -8.42 -0.40
CA GLY A 220 11.33 -8.99 -1.56
C GLY A 220 10.44 -7.99 -2.26
N SER A 221 9.54 -8.47 -3.11
CA SER A 221 8.55 -7.66 -3.80
C SER A 221 7.17 -8.31 -3.78
N LEU A 222 6.12 -7.50 -3.69
CA LEU A 222 4.72 -7.94 -3.75
C LEU A 222 4.10 -7.33 -4.99
N SER A 223 3.66 -8.16 -5.93
CA SER A 223 2.86 -7.75 -7.08
C SER A 223 1.43 -8.26 -6.96
N TRP A 224 0.49 -7.60 -7.65
CA TRP A 224 -0.89 -8.06 -7.69
C TRP A 224 -1.58 -7.70 -9.00
N GLU A 225 -2.55 -8.54 -9.38
CA GLU A 225 -3.40 -8.34 -10.54
C GLU A 225 -4.83 -8.84 -10.29
N LYS A 226 -5.78 -8.36 -11.10
CA LYS A 226 -7.17 -8.78 -11.03
C LYS A 226 -7.44 -9.81 -12.12
N ILE A 227 -7.66 -11.07 -11.73
CA ILE A 227 -7.97 -12.20 -12.61
C ILE A 227 -9.40 -12.64 -12.32
N ASN A 228 -10.26 -12.71 -13.33
CA ASN A 228 -11.65 -13.17 -13.18
C ASN A 228 -12.44 -12.47 -12.05
N GLY A 229 -12.17 -11.18 -11.82
CA GLY A 229 -12.82 -10.40 -10.77
C GLY A 229 -12.22 -10.54 -9.37
N GLN A 230 -11.24 -11.41 -9.17
CA GLN A 230 -10.55 -11.63 -7.90
C GLN A 230 -9.13 -11.05 -7.94
N ILE A 231 -8.62 -10.56 -6.81
CA ILE A 231 -7.24 -10.07 -6.72
C ILE A 231 -6.31 -11.22 -6.36
N HIS A 232 -5.33 -11.44 -7.22
CA HIS A 232 -4.26 -12.40 -7.04
C HIS A 232 -2.98 -11.64 -6.76
N ALA A 233 -2.31 -11.98 -5.66
CA ALA A 233 -1.05 -11.40 -5.26
C ALA A 233 0.07 -12.44 -5.29
N HIS A 234 1.27 -11.97 -5.60
CA HIS A 234 2.48 -12.77 -5.65
C HIS A 234 3.59 -12.07 -4.86
N PHE A 235 4.20 -12.81 -3.94
CA PHE A 235 5.36 -12.33 -3.20
C PHE A 235 6.63 -13.02 -3.72
N GLU A 236 7.51 -12.24 -4.32
CA GLU A 236 8.84 -12.69 -4.72
C GLU A 236 9.81 -12.44 -3.56
N PRO A 237 10.33 -13.50 -2.91
CA PRO A 237 11.24 -13.34 -1.79
C PRO A 237 12.59 -12.79 -2.23
N GLY A 238 13.18 -11.93 -1.39
CA GLY A 238 14.58 -11.53 -1.50
C GLY A 238 15.55 -12.63 -1.06
N LEU A 239 16.79 -12.26 -0.81
CA LEU A 239 17.81 -13.18 -0.31
C LEU A 239 17.45 -13.69 1.10
N GLU A 240 17.89 -14.89 1.46
CA GLU A 240 17.60 -15.47 2.79
C GLU A 240 18.05 -14.56 3.95
N LYS A 241 19.20 -13.88 3.79
CA LYS A 241 19.68 -12.89 4.76
C LYS A 241 18.72 -11.70 4.91
N GLU A 242 18.05 -11.28 3.83
CA GLU A 242 17.10 -10.17 3.82
C GLU A 242 15.76 -10.57 4.42
N LEU A 243 15.29 -11.79 4.12
CA LEU A 243 14.11 -12.38 4.78
C LEU A 243 14.31 -12.52 6.29
N ASN A 244 15.53 -12.86 6.70
CA ASN A 244 15.88 -13.02 8.11
C ASN A 244 16.28 -11.71 8.80
N ALA A 245 16.34 -10.61 8.05
CA ALA A 245 16.70 -9.31 8.60
C ALA A 245 15.56 -8.75 9.47
N GLU A 246 15.96 -7.97 10.45
CA GLU A 246 15.04 -7.21 11.29
C GLU A 246 14.24 -6.21 10.45
N LYS A 247 12.94 -6.15 10.70
CA LYS A 247 12.03 -5.24 10.01
C LYS A 247 11.79 -4.01 10.85
N LEU A 248 11.95 -2.85 10.21
CA LEU A 248 11.69 -1.56 10.81
C LEU A 248 10.53 -0.89 10.05
N PRO A 249 9.38 -0.64 10.70
CA PRO A 249 8.31 0.14 10.08
C PRO A 249 8.82 1.57 9.80
N PHE A 250 8.37 2.15 8.69
CA PHE A 250 8.75 3.49 8.22
C PHE A 250 10.25 3.70 7.95
N ALA A 251 11.03 2.62 7.84
CA ALA A 251 12.46 2.65 7.54
C ALA A 251 13.24 3.71 8.35
N THR A 252 13.70 4.80 7.71
CA THR A 252 14.52 5.85 8.32
C THR A 252 13.74 6.85 9.18
N LEU A 253 12.41 6.92 9.04
CA LEU A 253 11.58 7.84 9.83
C LEU A 253 11.47 7.39 11.29
N ILE A 254 11.71 6.10 11.57
CA ILE A 254 11.63 5.54 12.92
C ILE A 254 12.59 6.23 13.89
N ASP A 255 13.71 6.77 13.40
CA ASP A 255 14.69 7.50 14.21
C ASP A 255 14.14 8.83 14.73
N HIS A 256 13.02 9.29 14.18
CA HIS A 256 12.39 10.55 14.56
C HIS A 256 11.02 10.34 15.23
N LEU A 257 10.33 9.23 14.97
CA LEU A 257 9.11 8.88 15.68
C LEU A 257 9.44 8.32 17.06
N GLU A 258 8.64 8.69 18.07
CA GLU A 258 8.72 8.04 19.36
C GLU A 258 8.35 6.56 19.20
N ALA A 259 9.29 5.66 19.50
CA ALA A 259 9.12 4.21 19.36
C ALA A 259 7.84 3.70 20.05
N ASN A 260 7.40 4.40 21.10
CA ASN A 260 6.31 4.01 21.98
C ASN A 260 4.93 4.39 21.44
N THR A 261 4.87 5.25 20.41
CA THR A 261 3.61 5.76 19.86
C THR A 261 3.48 5.47 18.37
N LEU A 262 4.39 4.70 17.77
CA LEU A 262 4.47 4.48 16.33
C LEU A 262 3.17 3.90 15.76
N VAL A 263 2.69 2.79 16.30
CA VAL A 263 1.46 2.13 15.82
C VAL A 263 0.22 3.01 16.07
N ALA A 264 0.16 3.69 17.21
CA ALA A 264 -0.92 4.62 17.52
C ALA A 264 -0.92 5.83 16.56
N THR A 265 0.25 6.38 16.27
CA THR A 265 0.48 7.49 15.32
C THR A 265 0.06 7.07 13.91
N TYR A 266 0.42 5.85 13.52
CA TYR A 266 0.03 5.27 12.25
C TYR A 266 -1.49 5.09 12.11
N PHE A 267 -2.15 4.48 13.09
CA PHE A 267 -3.61 4.32 13.07
C PHE A 267 -4.34 5.67 13.14
N THR A 268 -3.81 6.63 13.89
CA THR A 268 -4.33 8.01 13.90
C THR A 268 -4.28 8.62 12.49
N ALA A 269 -3.15 8.46 11.79
CA ALA A 269 -3.01 8.95 10.42
C ALA A 269 -3.92 8.22 9.42
N LEU A 270 -4.13 6.91 9.57
CA LEU A 270 -5.07 6.17 8.73
C LEU A 270 -6.52 6.64 8.95
N MET A 271 -6.91 6.89 10.19
CA MET A 271 -8.28 7.27 10.55
C MET A 271 -8.60 8.73 10.23
N HIS A 272 -7.71 9.65 10.57
CA HIS A 272 -7.92 11.09 10.43
C HIS A 272 -7.25 11.69 9.19
N GLY A 273 -6.52 10.86 8.43
CA GLY A 273 -5.76 11.27 7.27
C GLY A 273 -4.39 11.85 7.59
N VAL A 274 -4.10 12.18 8.86
CA VAL A 274 -2.83 12.76 9.32
C VAL A 274 -2.60 12.42 10.79
N SER A 275 -1.34 12.26 11.20
CA SER A 275 -0.98 11.96 12.60
C SER A 275 -0.92 13.21 13.48
N ASP A 276 -0.60 14.37 12.91
CA ASP A 276 -0.53 15.65 13.63
C ASP A 276 -1.91 16.33 13.66
N PRO A 277 -2.53 16.54 14.84
CA PRO A 277 -3.80 17.25 14.97
C PRO A 277 -3.77 18.68 14.42
N SER A 278 -2.60 19.33 14.39
CA SER A 278 -2.44 20.68 13.85
C SER A 278 -2.81 20.73 12.35
N LEU A 279 -2.59 19.62 11.65
CA LEU A 279 -2.82 19.42 10.22
C LEU A 279 -4.18 18.79 9.90
N GLN A 280 -4.99 18.44 10.91
CA GLN A 280 -6.28 17.80 10.68
C GLN A 280 -7.25 18.75 9.97
N LEU A 281 -7.77 18.36 8.81
CA LEU A 281 -8.77 19.16 8.10
C LEU A 281 -10.07 19.26 8.91
N ALA A 282 -10.84 20.33 8.69
CA ALA A 282 -12.16 20.46 9.27
C ALA A 282 -13.09 19.33 8.77
N ASP A 283 -14.12 19.00 9.57
CA ASP A 283 -15.12 18.01 9.20
C ASP A 283 -15.72 18.33 7.81
N PRO A 284 -15.89 17.35 6.90
CA PRO A 284 -16.47 17.58 5.58
C PRO A 284 -17.86 18.22 5.60
N ARG A 285 -18.61 18.05 6.70
CA ARG A 285 -19.95 18.63 6.95
C ARG A 285 -19.91 20.02 7.57
N ALA A 286 -18.74 20.50 8.01
CA ALA A 286 -18.60 21.85 8.54
C ALA A 286 -18.89 22.91 7.46
N PRO A 287 -19.31 24.13 7.84
CA PRO A 287 -19.50 25.23 6.91
C PRO A 287 -18.25 25.46 6.04
N LEU A 288 -18.45 25.85 4.78
CA LEU A 288 -17.35 26.02 3.82
C LEU A 288 -16.27 26.97 4.34
N LYS A 289 -16.67 28.07 4.98
CA LYS A 289 -15.75 29.04 5.60
C LYS A 289 -14.82 28.39 6.62
N SER A 290 -15.35 27.61 7.57
CA SER A 290 -14.54 26.90 8.55
C SER A 290 -13.58 25.88 7.91
N ARG A 291 -13.99 25.27 6.79
CA ARG A 291 -13.13 24.36 6.02
C ARG A 291 -11.99 25.10 5.32
N ILE A 292 -12.25 26.30 4.80
CA ILE A 292 -11.23 27.18 4.21
C ILE A 292 -10.23 27.60 5.28
N ASP A 293 -10.70 28.15 6.40
CA ASP A 293 -9.85 28.63 7.49
C ASP A 293 -8.91 27.52 7.97
N LYS A 294 -9.46 26.32 8.21
CA LYS A 294 -8.65 25.19 8.66
C LYS A 294 -7.69 24.71 7.58
N LEU A 295 -8.09 24.66 6.30
CA LEU A 295 -7.18 24.28 5.21
C LEU A 295 -5.99 25.24 5.12
N LEU A 296 -6.22 26.55 5.21
CA LEU A 296 -5.15 27.56 5.16
C LEU A 296 -4.15 27.37 6.31
N VAL A 297 -4.64 27.11 7.54
CA VAL A 297 -3.78 26.78 8.69
C VAL A 297 -2.97 25.52 8.43
N CYS A 298 -3.59 24.46 7.90
CA CYS A 298 -2.87 23.21 7.64
C CYS A 298 -1.80 23.38 6.55
N LEU A 299 -2.08 24.11 5.47
CA LEU A 299 -1.11 24.38 4.42
C LEU A 299 0.05 25.23 4.94
N PHE A 300 -0.24 26.24 5.77
CA PHE A 300 0.78 27.04 6.43
C PHE A 300 1.66 26.16 7.34
N ASN A 301 1.09 25.28 8.14
CA ASN A 301 1.84 24.38 9.02
C ASN A 301 2.66 23.34 8.24
N LEU A 302 2.15 22.83 7.10
CA LEU A 302 2.93 21.95 6.23
C LEU A 302 4.17 22.66 5.67
N GLU A 303 4.02 23.92 5.25
CA GLU A 303 5.12 24.68 4.65
C GLU A 303 6.08 25.28 5.69
N PHE A 304 5.55 25.81 6.80
CA PHE A 304 6.28 26.64 7.77
C PHE A 304 6.25 26.13 9.21
N GLY A 305 5.54 25.05 9.52
CA GLY A 305 5.43 24.48 10.88
C GLY A 305 6.74 23.91 11.42
N ASP A 306 6.67 23.26 12.58
CA ASP A 306 7.84 22.65 13.22
C ASP A 306 8.37 21.43 12.46
N TYR A 307 9.59 21.00 12.77
CA TYR A 307 10.25 19.84 12.15
C TYR A 307 9.78 18.49 12.73
N THR A 308 8.61 18.46 13.34
CA THR A 308 8.04 17.26 13.96
C THR A 308 7.71 16.22 12.90
N PRO A 309 8.09 14.95 13.11
CA PRO A 309 7.72 13.88 12.21
C PRO A 309 6.22 13.73 12.09
N CYS A 310 5.74 13.58 10.86
CA CYS A 310 4.32 13.48 10.59
C CYS A 310 4.05 12.40 9.55
N ILE A 311 3.01 11.61 9.80
CA ILE A 311 2.46 10.66 8.85
C ILE A 311 1.21 11.33 8.25
N ILE A 312 1.16 11.43 6.92
CA ILE A 312 0.04 12.03 6.19
C ILE A 312 -0.42 11.08 5.09
N SER A 313 -1.72 10.97 4.90
CA SER A 313 -2.30 10.10 3.88
C SER A 313 -2.52 10.82 2.56
N TYR A 314 -2.53 10.06 1.47
CA TYR A 314 -2.94 10.59 0.16
C TYR A 314 -4.39 11.11 0.18
N LYS A 315 -5.27 10.45 0.94
CA LYS A 315 -6.67 10.86 1.16
C LYS A 315 -6.78 12.27 1.75
N TRP A 316 -5.84 12.67 2.61
CA TRP A 316 -5.79 14.03 3.15
C TRP A 316 -5.63 15.06 2.02
N PHE A 317 -4.75 14.79 1.04
CA PHE A 317 -4.54 15.67 -0.11
C PHE A 317 -5.74 15.71 -1.05
N GLU A 318 -6.42 14.57 -1.25
CA GLU A 318 -7.68 14.51 -2.01
C GLU A 318 -8.76 15.38 -1.37
N GLU A 319 -8.95 15.31 -0.04
CA GLU A 319 -9.92 16.12 0.68
C GLU A 319 -9.55 17.61 0.72
N ALA A 320 -8.26 17.93 0.90
CA ALA A 320 -7.77 19.30 0.79
C ALA A 320 -8.05 19.88 -0.61
N ALA A 321 -7.77 19.11 -1.67
CA ALA A 321 -8.03 19.52 -3.05
C ALA A 321 -9.52 19.68 -3.31
N ARG A 322 -10.36 18.83 -2.70
CA ARG A 322 -11.82 18.95 -2.78
C ARG A 322 -12.33 20.25 -2.16
N VAL A 323 -11.78 20.68 -1.02
CA VAL A 323 -12.10 22.00 -0.44
C VAL A 323 -11.75 23.11 -1.42
N LYS A 324 -10.52 23.11 -1.96
CA LYS A 324 -10.06 24.10 -2.94
C LYS A 324 -10.95 24.16 -4.18
N ARG A 325 -11.28 23.01 -4.79
CA ARG A 325 -12.21 22.91 -5.93
C ARG A 325 -13.64 23.34 -5.59
N ARG A 326 -14.10 23.12 -4.34
CA ARG A 326 -15.42 23.59 -3.92
C ARG A 326 -15.52 25.11 -3.90
N VAL A 327 -14.45 25.78 -3.50
CA VAL A 327 -14.34 27.24 -3.51
C VAL A 327 -14.23 27.76 -4.94
N LEU A 328 -13.29 27.24 -5.72
CA LEU A 328 -12.93 27.83 -7.02
C LEU A 328 -13.82 27.39 -8.19
N ALA A 329 -14.43 26.20 -8.13
CA ALA A 329 -15.18 25.61 -9.26
C ALA A 329 -16.50 24.95 -8.83
N GLN A 330 -17.07 25.37 -7.69
CA GLN A 330 -18.28 24.79 -7.10
C GLN A 330 -18.22 23.26 -6.94
N GLY A 331 -17.03 22.67 -6.82
CA GLY A 331 -16.82 21.23 -6.73
C GLY A 331 -16.80 20.52 -8.08
N GLY A 332 -16.57 21.25 -9.18
CA GLY A 332 -16.54 20.75 -10.55
C GLY A 332 -17.85 20.96 -11.33
N ASN A 333 -18.89 21.46 -10.69
CA ASN A 333 -20.20 21.63 -11.32
C ASN A 333 -20.33 22.93 -12.12
N ASP A 334 -19.56 23.95 -11.74
CA ASP A 334 -19.59 25.26 -12.39
C ASP A 334 -18.18 25.82 -12.55
N HIS A 335 -17.83 26.11 -13.80
CA HIS A 335 -16.54 26.68 -14.20
C HIS A 335 -16.69 28.14 -14.66
N SER A 336 -17.83 28.80 -14.43
CA SER A 336 -18.07 30.18 -14.87
C SER A 336 -17.06 31.14 -14.28
N PHE A 337 -16.65 30.95 -13.02
CA PHE A 337 -15.65 31.82 -12.39
C PHE A 337 -14.31 31.78 -13.13
N PHE A 338 -13.84 30.58 -13.49
CA PHE A 338 -12.64 30.41 -14.32
C PHE A 338 -12.80 31.05 -15.70
N LYS A 339 -13.95 30.86 -16.36
CA LYS A 339 -14.22 31.44 -17.68
C LYS A 339 -14.19 32.97 -17.65
N ASP A 340 -14.83 33.58 -16.65
CA ASP A 340 -14.87 35.03 -16.49
C ASP A 340 -13.45 35.61 -16.28
N ILE A 341 -12.57 34.91 -15.55
CA ILE A 341 -11.15 35.30 -15.43
C ILE A 341 -10.45 35.20 -16.79
N CYS A 342 -10.64 34.10 -17.52
CA CYS A 342 -10.04 33.95 -18.86
C CYS A 342 -10.50 35.03 -19.83
N GLU A 343 -11.78 35.41 -19.82
CA GLU A 343 -12.31 36.51 -20.63
C GLU A 343 -11.63 37.85 -20.30
N ARG A 344 -11.32 38.11 -19.03
CA ARG A 344 -10.56 39.31 -18.64
C ARG A 344 -9.10 39.25 -19.08
N ILE A 345 -8.47 38.07 -19.06
CA ILE A 345 -7.13 37.89 -19.64
C ILE A 345 -7.16 38.25 -21.14
N GLU A 346 -8.15 37.78 -21.90
CA GLU A 346 -8.31 38.13 -23.32
C GLU A 346 -8.49 39.64 -23.55
N GLN A 347 -9.23 40.32 -22.67
CA GLN A 347 -9.51 41.75 -22.80
C GLN A 347 -8.29 42.61 -22.43
N ARG A 348 -7.53 42.22 -21.40
CA ARG A 348 -6.40 43.02 -20.87
C ARG A 348 -5.14 42.87 -21.71
N PHE A 349 -4.90 41.70 -22.29
CA PHE A 349 -3.69 41.43 -23.08
C PHE A 349 -3.99 41.44 -24.58
N SER A 350 -3.37 42.40 -25.29
CA SER A 350 -3.48 42.47 -26.76
C SER A 350 -2.99 41.18 -27.44
N ARG A 351 -3.49 40.89 -28.65
CA ARG A 351 -3.06 39.74 -29.47
C ARG A 351 -1.55 39.63 -29.70
N LYS A 352 -0.80 40.74 -29.60
CA LYS A 352 0.67 40.73 -29.74
C LYS A 352 1.40 40.08 -28.55
N SER A 353 0.71 39.87 -27.42
CA SER A 353 1.22 39.23 -26.21
C SER A 353 0.62 37.82 -26.02
N GLU A 354 0.42 37.08 -27.12
CA GLU A 354 -0.23 35.77 -27.11
C GLU A 354 0.44 34.77 -26.16
N CYS A 355 1.77 34.73 -26.13
CA CYS A 355 2.53 33.88 -25.21
C CYS A 355 2.22 34.20 -23.74
N HIS A 356 2.14 35.49 -23.38
CA HIS A 356 1.83 35.91 -22.01
C HIS A 356 0.39 35.54 -21.62
N ARG A 357 -0.56 35.77 -22.53
CA ARG A 357 -1.97 35.38 -22.38
C ARG A 357 -2.13 33.88 -22.13
N LEU A 358 -1.50 33.06 -22.96
CA LEU A 358 -1.53 31.59 -22.83
C LEU A 358 -0.86 31.11 -21.55
N ASN A 359 0.26 31.73 -21.15
CA ASN A 359 0.93 31.40 -19.89
C ASN A 359 0.06 31.74 -18.67
N MET A 360 -0.60 32.89 -18.68
CA MET A 360 -1.47 33.32 -17.58
C MET A 360 -2.74 32.47 -17.48
N ALA A 361 -3.38 32.16 -18.61
CA ALA A 361 -4.54 31.28 -18.62
C ALA A 361 -4.18 29.87 -18.10
N ARG A 362 -2.98 29.38 -18.43
CA ARG A 362 -2.43 28.13 -17.89
C ARG A 362 -2.18 28.21 -16.39
N GLU A 363 -1.55 29.28 -15.92
CA GLU A 363 -1.31 29.49 -14.49
C GLU A 363 -2.61 29.51 -13.68
N VAL A 364 -3.63 30.26 -14.13
CA VAL A 364 -4.95 30.27 -13.50
C VAL A 364 -5.59 28.88 -13.54
N ARG A 365 -5.53 28.20 -14.69
CA ARG A 365 -6.08 26.85 -14.85
C ARG A 365 -5.44 25.86 -13.88
N ASP A 366 -4.12 25.92 -13.75
CA ASP A 366 -3.35 25.13 -12.81
C ASP A 366 -3.88 25.43 -11.41
N ARG A 367 -3.86 26.68 -10.94
CA ARG A 367 -4.33 27.08 -9.59
C ARG A 367 -5.76 26.62 -9.27
N PHE A 368 -6.66 26.51 -10.25
CA PHE A 368 -8.02 26.01 -10.08
C PHE A 368 -8.14 24.48 -9.91
N MET A 369 -7.06 23.74 -10.16
CA MET A 369 -7.02 22.27 -10.13
C MET A 369 -8.06 21.65 -11.09
N LEU A 370 -8.17 22.20 -12.30
CA LEU A 370 -9.12 21.69 -13.30
C LEU A 370 -8.67 20.38 -13.95
N ASP A 371 -7.36 20.18 -14.08
CA ASP A 371 -6.76 18.98 -14.66
C ASP A 371 -6.23 18.00 -13.61
N GLU A 372 -6.13 18.44 -12.34
CA GLU A 372 -5.57 17.67 -11.23
C GLU A 372 -6.65 17.33 -10.21
N GLU A 373 -6.74 16.06 -9.82
CA GLU A 373 -7.69 15.63 -8.78
C GLU A 373 -7.16 15.86 -7.35
N THR A 374 -5.85 16.07 -7.20
CA THR A 374 -5.15 16.20 -5.91
C THR A 374 -4.01 17.20 -6.03
N PHE A 375 -3.48 17.68 -4.89
CA PHE A 375 -2.24 18.45 -4.89
C PHE A 375 -1.08 17.63 -5.49
N THR A 376 -0.19 18.31 -6.21
CA THR A 376 1.07 17.73 -6.64
C THR A 376 2.05 17.82 -5.47
N VAL A 377 2.59 16.67 -5.07
CA VAL A 377 3.47 16.58 -3.90
C VAL A 377 4.92 16.50 -4.36
N TRP A 378 5.77 17.38 -3.82
CA TRP A 378 7.17 17.51 -4.17
C TRP A 378 8.05 17.14 -2.99
N ALA A 379 9.12 16.39 -3.23
CA ALA A 379 10.23 16.26 -2.29
C ALA A 379 11.28 17.33 -2.66
N PRO A 380 11.79 18.14 -1.71
CA PRO A 380 12.73 19.20 -2.05
C PRO A 380 14.06 18.63 -2.52
N ALA A 381 14.22 18.51 -3.84
CA ALA A 381 15.54 18.60 -4.46
C ALA A 381 16.19 19.92 -4.04
N ASN A 382 17.52 20.03 -4.06
CA ASN A 382 18.25 21.29 -3.85
C ASN A 382 17.92 22.38 -4.91
N SER A 383 16.76 22.34 -5.57
CA SER A 383 16.29 23.39 -6.45
C SER A 383 15.88 24.60 -5.63
N ALA A 384 16.61 25.70 -5.87
CA ALA A 384 16.22 27.03 -5.46
C ALA A 384 14.74 27.26 -5.76
N ARG A 385 14.01 27.80 -4.77
CA ARG A 385 12.66 28.33 -4.97
C ARG A 385 12.71 29.24 -6.18
N SER A 386 12.11 28.84 -7.30
CA SER A 386 11.80 29.82 -8.35
C SER A 386 10.74 30.72 -7.76
N SER A 387 11.13 31.94 -7.42
CA SER A 387 10.18 33.01 -7.18
C SER A 387 9.36 33.18 -8.45
N ASP A 388 8.12 32.70 -8.47
CA ASP A 388 7.18 32.99 -9.55
C ASP A 388 6.88 34.48 -9.52
N SER A 389 7.57 35.25 -10.37
CA SER A 389 7.39 36.69 -10.52
C SER A 389 6.09 37.07 -11.25
N GLY A 390 5.19 36.10 -11.48
CA GLY A 390 3.87 36.27 -12.10
C GLY A 390 2.69 36.42 -11.13
N GLU A 391 2.86 36.10 -9.84
CA GLU A 391 1.75 35.94 -8.88
C GLU A 391 0.88 37.20 -8.71
N ASN A 392 1.43 38.39 -8.89
CA ASN A 392 0.69 39.64 -8.70
C ASN A 392 -0.38 39.85 -9.79
N THR A 393 -0.05 39.62 -11.06
CA THR A 393 -0.97 39.95 -12.18
C THR A 393 -2.18 39.01 -12.25
N ALA A 394 -1.99 37.72 -11.97
CA ALA A 394 -3.09 36.76 -11.92
C ALA A 394 -4.02 37.06 -10.73
N SER A 395 -3.45 37.36 -9.57
CA SER A 395 -4.22 37.72 -8.36
C SER A 395 -5.06 38.97 -8.57
N ASP A 396 -4.53 40.00 -9.23
CA ASP A 396 -5.27 41.22 -9.57
C ASP A 396 -6.50 40.92 -10.43
N LEU A 397 -6.36 40.07 -11.45
CA LEU A 397 -7.47 39.70 -12.33
C LEU A 397 -8.56 38.89 -11.62
N VAL A 398 -8.16 38.01 -10.70
CA VAL A 398 -9.12 37.26 -9.87
C VAL A 398 -9.87 38.23 -8.96
N TRP A 399 -9.18 39.17 -8.33
CA TRP A 399 -9.79 40.20 -7.49
C TRP A 399 -10.80 41.05 -8.27
N GLU A 400 -10.40 41.57 -9.44
CA GLU A 400 -11.30 42.33 -10.33
C GLU A 400 -12.52 41.53 -10.78
N THR A 401 -12.36 40.21 -10.96
CA THR A 401 -13.48 39.31 -11.29
C THR A 401 -14.44 39.19 -10.12
N LEU A 402 -13.92 38.97 -8.91
CA LEU A 402 -14.73 38.87 -7.70
C LEU A 402 -15.50 40.16 -7.44
N ASP A 403 -14.85 41.32 -7.55
CA ASP A 403 -15.51 42.62 -7.36
C ASP A 403 -16.66 42.85 -8.35
N SER A 404 -16.55 42.33 -9.58
CA SER A 404 -17.65 42.42 -10.56
C SER A 404 -18.90 41.61 -10.21
N TYR A 405 -18.80 40.72 -9.22
CA TYR A 405 -19.94 39.95 -8.72
C TYR A 405 -20.73 40.66 -7.61
N GLU A 406 -20.33 41.86 -7.18
CA GLU A 406 -21.05 42.66 -6.18
C GLU A 406 -22.52 42.87 -6.57
N GLY A 407 -22.81 43.10 -7.85
CA GLY A 407 -24.18 43.31 -8.34
C GLY A 407 -25.02 42.04 -8.56
N GLN A 408 -24.49 40.84 -8.27
CA GLN A 408 -25.22 39.59 -8.46
C GLN A 408 -26.29 39.39 -7.38
N TRP A 409 -27.33 38.63 -7.72
CA TRP A 409 -28.45 38.38 -6.81
C TRP A 409 -28.05 37.44 -5.68
N ASP A 410 -28.64 37.65 -4.49
CA ASP A 410 -28.46 36.78 -3.33
C ASP A 410 -28.86 35.33 -3.66
N GLY A 411 -28.07 34.38 -3.13
CA GLY A 411 -28.25 32.95 -3.36
C GLY A 411 -27.67 32.42 -4.68
N THR A 412 -27.04 33.28 -5.49
CA THR A 412 -26.23 32.82 -6.62
C THR A 412 -24.81 32.49 -6.16
N TRP A 413 -24.18 31.49 -6.78
CA TRP A 413 -22.80 31.12 -6.46
C TRP A 413 -21.81 32.29 -6.68
N LYS A 414 -22.01 33.11 -7.72
CA LYS A 414 -21.19 34.31 -7.97
C LYS A 414 -21.30 35.33 -6.84
N ARG A 415 -22.50 35.53 -6.28
CA ARG A 415 -22.69 36.39 -5.10
C ARG A 415 -21.99 35.80 -3.87
N ASP A 416 -22.11 34.49 -3.65
CA ASP A 416 -21.40 33.80 -2.56
C ASP A 416 -19.87 33.97 -2.68
N LEU A 417 -19.32 33.93 -3.90
CA LEU A 417 -17.90 34.18 -4.15
C LEU A 417 -17.49 35.61 -3.78
N TYR A 418 -18.31 36.61 -4.09
CA TYR A 418 -18.06 38.00 -3.70
C TYR A 418 -18.10 38.19 -2.18
N ASP A 419 -19.08 37.60 -1.51
CA ASP A 419 -19.23 37.68 -0.06
C ASP A 419 -18.06 36.98 0.67
N MET A 420 -17.43 35.98 0.04
CA MET A 420 -16.23 35.28 0.53
C MET A 420 -14.93 35.69 -0.17
N ARG A 421 -14.88 36.83 -0.88
CA ARG A 421 -13.78 37.16 -1.81
C ARG A 421 -12.38 37.13 -1.17
N GLU A 422 -12.23 37.58 0.07
CA GLU A 422 -10.95 37.52 0.78
C GLU A 422 -10.47 36.08 0.98
N ASP A 423 -11.38 35.18 1.32
CA ASP A 423 -11.08 33.77 1.58
C ASP A 423 -10.86 33.01 0.26
N VAL A 424 -11.62 33.34 -0.78
CA VAL A 424 -11.42 32.85 -2.15
C VAL A 424 -10.02 33.20 -2.64
N MET A 425 -9.58 34.45 -2.40
CA MET A 425 -8.26 34.92 -2.82
C MET A 425 -7.12 34.22 -2.07
N LYS A 426 -7.23 34.07 -0.75
CA LYS A 426 -6.25 33.27 0.02
C LYS A 426 -6.13 31.86 -0.54
N ILE A 427 -7.27 31.21 -0.83
CA ILE A 427 -7.28 29.86 -1.43
C ILE A 427 -6.68 29.84 -2.83
N PHE A 428 -7.01 30.80 -3.68
CA PHE A 428 -6.44 30.91 -5.03
C PHE A 428 -4.91 31.03 -4.99
N CYS A 429 -4.39 31.89 -4.11
CA CYS A 429 -2.95 32.12 -3.95
C CYS A 429 -2.20 30.91 -3.34
N THR A 430 -2.90 29.93 -2.75
CA THR A 430 -2.21 28.70 -2.31
C THR A 430 -1.60 27.96 -3.49
N SER A 431 -0.37 27.48 -3.33
CA SER A 431 0.29 26.63 -4.32
C SER A 431 -0.43 25.27 -4.42
N ASN A 432 -0.57 24.75 -5.64
CA ASN A 432 -0.99 23.35 -5.83
C ASN A 432 0.15 22.35 -5.64
N LYS A 433 1.38 22.88 -5.55
CA LYS A 433 2.59 22.12 -5.29
C LYS A 433 2.86 22.19 -3.80
N ILE A 434 2.68 21.08 -3.10
CA ILE A 434 3.01 20.95 -1.67
C ILE A 434 4.37 20.28 -1.56
N VAL A 435 5.32 20.98 -0.94
CA VAL A 435 6.64 20.42 -0.66
C VAL A 435 6.57 19.66 0.66
N LEU A 436 6.72 18.33 0.61
CA LEU A 436 6.84 17.53 1.82
C LEU A 436 8.26 17.60 2.37
N ARG A 437 8.35 17.78 3.67
CA ARG A 437 9.63 17.81 4.38
C ARG A 437 10.17 16.37 4.53
N ARG A 438 11.47 16.25 4.77
CA ARG A 438 12.14 14.95 4.97
C ARG A 438 11.56 14.12 6.12
N ASN A 439 10.95 14.77 7.11
CA ASN A 439 10.34 14.13 8.26
C ASN A 439 8.85 13.79 8.04
N THR A 440 8.36 13.84 6.80
CA THR A 440 6.97 13.51 6.47
C THR A 440 6.89 12.18 5.73
N TRP A 441 6.03 11.28 6.21
CA TRP A 441 5.75 10.00 5.57
C TRP A 441 4.39 9.98 4.91
N LEU A 442 4.34 9.54 3.66
CA LEU A 442 3.11 9.47 2.88
C LEU A 442 2.50 8.07 2.93
N LEU A 443 1.29 7.96 3.49
CA LEU A 443 0.47 6.76 3.41
C LEU A 443 -0.31 6.74 2.10
N GLN A 444 0.00 5.77 1.24
CA GLN A 444 -0.63 5.63 -0.07
C GLN A 444 -1.83 4.70 -0.03
N PHE A 445 -1.80 3.66 0.80
CA PHE A 445 -2.81 2.61 0.82
C PHE A 445 -3.77 2.80 2.00
N THR A 446 -4.80 3.63 1.84
CA THR A 446 -5.83 3.84 2.87
C THR A 446 -7.14 3.15 2.49
N SER A 447 -8.20 3.33 3.28
CA SER A 447 -9.55 2.80 2.98
C SER A 447 -10.13 3.24 1.64
N GLY A 448 -9.63 4.32 1.04
CA GLY A 448 -10.00 4.71 -0.34
C GLY A 448 -9.37 3.83 -1.42
N CYS A 449 -8.37 3.02 -1.08
CA CYS A 449 -7.68 2.15 -2.03
C CYS A 449 -8.59 0.99 -2.48
N PRO A 450 -8.71 0.70 -3.78
CA PRO A 450 -9.47 -0.44 -4.27
C PRO A 450 -9.08 -1.77 -3.62
N LEU A 451 -7.80 -1.95 -3.27
CA LEU A 451 -7.32 -3.15 -2.61
C LEU A 451 -7.89 -3.32 -1.19
N TRP A 452 -8.20 -2.25 -0.47
CA TRP A 452 -8.50 -2.29 0.97
C TRP A 452 -9.71 -3.16 1.32
N HIS A 453 -10.73 -3.15 0.47
CA HIS A 453 -12.00 -3.85 0.69
C HIS A 453 -12.11 -5.18 -0.05
N GLU A 454 -11.02 -5.63 -0.67
CA GLU A 454 -11.00 -6.83 -1.51
C GLU A 454 -10.44 -8.03 -0.72
N ARG A 455 -10.84 -9.23 -1.12
CA ARG A 455 -10.21 -10.47 -0.66
C ARG A 455 -9.11 -10.83 -1.65
N VAL A 456 -7.90 -11.02 -1.13
CA VAL A 456 -6.71 -11.28 -1.94
C VAL A 456 -6.27 -12.73 -1.78
N LEU A 457 -5.96 -13.38 -2.90
CA LEU A 457 -5.33 -14.70 -2.93
C LEU A 457 -3.82 -14.54 -3.11
N LEU A 458 -3.07 -14.76 -2.04
CA LEU A 458 -1.61 -14.72 -2.04
C LEU A 458 -1.05 -16.12 -2.26
N GLY A 459 -0.48 -16.37 -3.43
CA GLY A 459 -0.06 -17.73 -3.82
C GLY A 459 -0.17 -18.01 -5.30
N ALA A 460 -1.03 -17.26 -5.99
CA ALA A 460 -1.27 -17.46 -7.40
C ALA A 460 -0.06 -16.99 -8.23
N PRO A 461 0.38 -17.77 -9.22
CA PRO A 461 1.17 -17.24 -10.30
C PRO A 461 0.31 -16.28 -11.13
N THR A 462 0.84 -15.11 -11.45
CA THR A 462 0.33 -14.34 -12.57
C THR A 462 0.58 -15.17 -13.83
N LEU A 463 -0.47 -15.44 -14.60
CA LEU A 463 -0.37 -16.19 -15.86
C LEU A 463 0.57 -15.42 -16.80
N CYS A 464 1.83 -15.86 -16.90
CA CYS A 464 2.75 -15.46 -17.97
C CYS A 464 2.66 -16.45 -19.13
#